data_AF-A0A535NKQ1-F1
#
_entry.id   AF-A0A535NKQ1-F1
#
_cell.length_a   1.000
_cell.length_b   1.000
_cell.length_c   1.000
_cell.angle_alpha   90.00
_cell.angle_beta   90.00
_cell.angle_gamma   90.00
#
_symmetry.space_group_name_H-M   'P 1'
#
loop_
_entity.id
_entity.type
_entity.pdbx_description
1 polymer ?
#
loop_
_entity_poly.entity_id
_entity_poly.type
_entity_poly.pdbx_seq_one_letter_code
_entity_poly.pdbx_strand_id
1 'polypeptide(L)' 'MTSSGGFLQQGNVTFLIGVEDTRVTEAVEVIRENCRERSRYLTPMPPVPEPGEFFMPYPVEVQVGGATVFVVPVDSFEKI' A
#
# COMPACT_ATOMS: atom_id res chain seq x y z
N MET A 1 -3.17 -5.81 11.17
CA MET A 1 -3.76 -4.53 11.65
C MET A 1 -4.36 -3.83 10.44
N THR A 2 -5.62 -3.39 10.49
CA THR A 2 -6.18 -2.52 9.45
C THR A 2 -5.63 -1.11 9.65
N SER A 3 -5.08 -0.53 8.59
CA SER A 3 -4.56 0.84 8.57
C SER A 3 -5.21 1.61 7.41
N SER A 4 -5.00 2.93 7.35
CA SER A 4 -5.32 3.75 6.19
C SER A 4 -4.09 4.53 5.73
N GLY A 5 -3.81 4.52 4.42
CA GLY A 5 -2.71 5.28 3.84
C GLY A 5 -3.07 6.76 3.72
N GLY A 6 -2.25 7.66 4.27
CA GLY A 6 -2.52 9.10 4.32
C GLY A 6 -2.60 9.80 2.95
N PHE A 7 -2.03 9.21 1.89
CA PHE A 7 -2.05 9.77 0.54
C PHE A 7 -3.30 9.39 -0.26
N LEU A 8 -3.75 8.13 -0.18
CA LEU A 8 -4.84 7.62 -1.03
C LEU A 8 -6.15 7.40 -0.26
N GLN A 9 -6.14 7.54 1.07
CA GLN A 9 -7.27 7.17 1.96
C GLN A 9 -7.83 5.76 1.68
N GLN A 10 -7.03 4.89 1.08
CA GLN A 10 -7.38 3.50 0.81
C GLN A 10 -6.97 2.64 2.00
N GLY A 11 -7.82 1.67 2.35
CA GLY A 11 -7.53 0.69 3.38
C GLY A 11 -6.30 -0.13 3.00
N ASN A 12 -5.32 -0.15 3.90
CA ASN A 12 -4.13 -0.97 3.79
C ASN A 12 -4.06 -1.93 5.00
N VAL A 13 -3.17 -2.91 4.88
CA VAL A 13 -2.91 -3.87 5.94
C VAL A 13 -1.49 -3.66 6.42
N THR A 14 -1.32 -3.41 7.71
CA THR A 14 -0.02 -3.37 8.36
C THR A 14 0.21 -4.70 9.06
N PHE A 15 1.35 -5.33 8.75
CA PHE A 15 1.86 -6.52 9.42
C PHE A 15 3.00 -6.12 10.37
N LEU A 16 3.03 -6.74 11.55
CA LEU A 16 4.17 -6.70 12.46
C LEU A 16 4.75 -8.11 12.49
N ILE A 17 6.01 -8.26 12.10
CA ILE A 17 6.65 -9.56 11.89
C ILE A 17 7.95 -9.58 12.69
N GLY A 18 7.99 -10.43 13.72
CA GLY A 18 9.23 -10.72 14.45
C GLY A 18 9.96 -11.88 13.81
N VAL A 19 11.21 -11.65 13.40
CA VAL A 19 12.12 -12.67 12.82
C VAL A 19 13.50 -12.52 13.42
N GLU A 20 14.28 -13.59 13.40
CA GLU A 20 15.71 -13.54 13.70
C GLU A 20 16.46 -12.72 12.64
N ASP A 21 17.55 -12.04 13.03
CA ASP A 21 18.37 -11.19 12.15
C ASP A 21 18.83 -11.91 10.87
N THR A 22 19.17 -13.20 11.00
CA THR A 22 19.60 -14.06 9.89
C THR A 22 18.52 -14.27 8.83
N ARG A 23 17.25 -14.04 9.18
CA ARG A 23 16.08 -14.26 8.31
C ARG A 23 15.45 -12.97 7.81
N VAL A 24 15.99 -11.81 8.16
CA VAL A 24 15.46 -10.51 7.71
C VAL A 24 15.46 -10.43 6.18
N THR A 25 16.54 -10.84 5.52
CA THR A 25 16.63 -10.83 4.05
C THR A 25 15.58 -11.73 3.41
N GLU A 26 15.41 -12.96 3.92
CA GLU A 26 14.40 -13.91 3.47
C GLU A 26 12.98 -13.31 3.60
N ALA A 27 12.67 -12.69 4.74
CA ALA A 27 11.38 -12.05 4.96
C ALA A 27 11.12 -10.91 3.98
N VAL A 28 12.12 -10.08 3.70
CA VAL A 28 12.02 -8.98 2.71
C VAL A 28 11.82 -9.51 1.30
N GLU A 29 12.48 -10.60 0.92
CA GLU A 29 12.28 -11.26 -0.38
C GLU A 29 10.85 -11.79 -0.54
N VAL A 30 10.34 -12.50 0.46
CA VAL A 30 8.95 -12.99 0.43
C VAL A 30 7.96 -11.83 0.30
N ILE A 31 8.15 -10.74 1.05
CA ILE A 31 7.29 -9.55 0.93
C ILE A 31 7.38 -8.97 -0.49
N ARG A 32 8.57 -8.85 -1.05
CA ARG A 32 8.78 -8.31 -2.41
C ARG A 32 8.09 -9.16 -3.48
N GLU A 33 8.17 -10.48 -3.38
CA GLU A 33 7.56 -11.40 -4.36
C GLU A 33 6.03 -11.31 -4.36
N ASN A 34 5.44 -11.10 -3.19
CA ASN A 34 3.99 -11.12 -2.97
C ASN A 34 3.34 -9.72 -3.08
N CYS A 35 4.06 -8.66 -2.74
CA CYS A 35 3.55 -7.29 -2.76
C CYS A 35 4.05 -6.55 -4.00
N ARG A 36 3.30 -6.66 -5.10
CA ARG A 36 3.60 -5.95 -6.36
C ARG A 36 2.78 -4.68 -6.49
N GLU A 37 3.40 -3.64 -7.03
CA GLU A 37 2.71 -2.44 -7.48
C GLU A 37 1.78 -2.78 -8.65
N ARG A 38 0.60 -2.15 -8.66
CA ARG A 38 -0.38 -2.27 -9.73
C ARG A 38 -0.81 -0.88 -10.15
N SER A 39 -0.77 -0.59 -11.45
CA SER A 39 -1.43 0.59 -11.99
C SER A 39 -2.94 0.50 -11.75
N ARG A 40 -3.54 1.53 -11.16
CA ARG A 40 -4.99 1.75 -11.22
C ARG A 40 -5.27 3.07 -11.87
N TYR A 41 -6.29 3.09 -12.71
CA TYR A 41 -6.88 4.30 -13.22
C TYR A 41 -7.89 4.80 -12.19
N LEU A 42 -7.69 6.01 -11.68
CA LEU A 42 -8.68 6.71 -10.88
C LEU A 42 -9.39 7.72 -11.77
N THR A 43 -10.72 7.70 -11.74
CA THR A 43 -11.54 8.75 -12.35
C THR A 43 -11.88 9.76 -11.26
N PRO A 44 -11.25 10.94 -11.23
CA PRO A 44 -11.60 11.98 -10.28
C PRO A 44 -12.99 12.51 -10.65
N MET A 45 -13.99 12.09 -9.86
CA MET A 45 -15.43 12.40 -9.95
C MET A 45 -16.24 11.69 -11.05
N PRO A 46 -17.44 11.16 -10.70
CA PRO A 46 -18.46 10.87 -11.70
C PRO A 46 -18.94 12.19 -12.34
N PRO A 47 -19.20 12.24 -13.65
CA PRO A 47 -19.64 13.46 -14.30
C PRO A 47 -20.94 13.95 -13.66
N VAL A 48 -20.93 15.18 -13.13
CA VAL A 48 -22.15 15.89 -12.78
C VAL A 48 -22.72 16.41 -14.10
N PRO A 49 -23.93 16.00 -14.51
CA PRO A 49 -24.51 16.50 -15.75
C PRO A 49 -24.97 17.96 -15.53
N GLU A 50 -24.07 18.90 -15.80
CA GLU A 50 -24.41 20.31 -16.01
C GLU A 50 -24.92 20.48 -17.46
N PRO A 51 -26.06 21.15 -17.71
CA PRO A 51 -26.57 21.31 -19.06
C PRO A 51 -25.66 22.23 -19.88
N GLY A 52 -24.86 21.66 -20.80
CA GLY A 52 -24.12 22.43 -21.82
C GLY A 52 -22.62 22.18 -21.90
N GLU A 53 -22.01 21.58 -20.88
CA GLU A 53 -20.56 21.28 -20.88
C GLU A 53 -20.30 19.81 -20.48
N PHE A 54 -19.97 18.98 -21.46
CA PHE A 54 -19.48 17.62 -21.21
C PHE A 54 -18.01 17.68 -20.79
N PHE A 55 -17.74 17.85 -19.49
CA PHE A 55 -16.41 17.61 -18.94
C PHE A 55 -16.22 16.10 -18.72
N MET A 56 -15.53 15.41 -19.63
CA MET A 56 -15.07 14.04 -19.37
C MET A 56 -13.75 14.10 -18.59
N PRO A 57 -13.70 13.69 -17.30
CA PRO A 57 -12.44 13.61 -16.58
C PRO A 57 -11.55 12.53 -17.23
N TYR A 58 -10.32 12.90 -17.60
CA TYR A 58 -9.33 11.94 -18.05
C TYR A 58 -8.93 11.04 -16.87
N PRO A 59 -8.93 9.71 -17.04
CA PRO A 59 -8.50 8.81 -15.99
C PRO A 59 -7.01 9.04 -15.68
N VAL A 60 -6.70 9.26 -14.40
CA VAL A 60 -5.33 9.43 -13.94
C VAL A 60 -4.79 8.05 -13.57
N GLU A 61 -3.70 7.63 -14.21
CA GLU A 61 -2.98 6.42 -13.81
C GLU A 61 -2.20 6.71 -12.53
N VAL A 62 -2.51 5.97 -11.47
CA VAL A 62 -1.77 5.98 -10.22
C VAL A 62 -1.17 4.60 -9.99
N GLN A 63 0.09 4.55 -9.54
CA GLN A 63 0.69 3.32 -9.05
C GLN A 63 0.19 3.05 -7.63
N VAL A 64 -0.43 1.89 -7.44
CA VAL A 64 -1.05 1.49 -6.17
C VAL A 64 -0.59 0.10 -5.78
N GLY A 65 -0.17 -0.09 -4.53
CA GLY A 65 0.31 -1.38 -4.03
C GLY A 65 1.80 -1.33 -3.71
N GLY A 66 2.45 -2.48 -3.78
CA GLY A 66 3.78 -2.66 -3.18
C GLY A 66 3.69 -2.80 -1.65
N ALA A 67 4.86 -2.89 -1.02
CA ALA A 67 4.98 -2.91 0.44
C ALA A 67 6.02 -1.91 0.89
N THR A 68 5.67 -1.11 1.90
CA THR A 68 6.63 -0.29 2.64
C THR A 68 7.06 -1.09 3.86
N VAL A 69 8.37 -1.36 3.99
CA VAL A 69 8.94 -2.21 5.04
C VAL A 69 9.88 -1.38 5.91
N PHE A 70 9.67 -1.44 7.22
CA PHE A 70 10.56 -0.87 8.22
C PHE A 70 11.20 -2.02 9.01
N VAL A 71 12.53 -2.07 9.04
CA VAL A 71 13.28 -3.01 9.90
C VAL A 71 13.69 -2.25 11.16
N VAL A 72 13.26 -2.75 12.32
CA VAL A 72 13.48 -2.11 13.61
C VAL A 72 14.26 -3.09 14.49
N PRO A 73 15.42 -2.70 15.06
CA PRO A 73 16.17 -3.56 15.98
C PRO A 73 15.38 -3.78 17.27
N VAL A 74 15.50 -4.99 17.84
CA VAL A 74 14.83 -5.38 19.08
C VAL A 74 15.90 -5.70 20.13
N ASP A 75 15.90 -4.95 21.23
CA ASP A 75 16.89 -5.12 22.30
C ASP A 75 16.65 -6.40 23.13
N SER A 76 15.38 -6.82 23.27
CA SER A 76 14.99 -8.03 24.01
C SER A 76 13.68 -8.59 23.44
N PHE A 77 13.63 -9.92 23.31
CA PHE A 77 12.43 -10.66 22.91
C PHE A 77 12.18 -11.79 23.92
N GLU A 78 10.97 -11.81 24.47
CA GLU A 78 10.53 -12.83 25.42
C GLU A 78 9.28 -13.53 24.87
N LYS A 79 9.24 -14.86 24.98
CA LYS A 79 8.06 -15.66 24.67
C LYS A 79 7.64 -16.40 25.95
N ILE A 80 6.55 -15.93 26.54
CA ILE A 80 5.96 -16.46 27.78
C ILE A 80 4.76 -17.34 27.44
#